data_AF-A0AAD7SBK5-F1
#
_entry.id   AF-A0AAD7SBK5-F1
#
_cell.length_a   1.000
_cell.length_b   1.000
_cell.length_c   1.000
_cell.angle_alpha   90.00
_cell.angle_beta   90.00
_cell.angle_gamma   90.00
#
_symmetry.space_group_name_H-M   'P 1'
#
loop_
_entity.id
_entity.type
_entity.pdbx_description
1 polymer ?
#
loop_
_entity_poly.entity_id
_entity_poly.type
_entity_poly.pdbx_seq_one_letter_code
_entity_poly.pdbx_strand_id
1 'polypeptide(L)'
;MKMFHIEDRKEVEEVKEVEDNVEEEVGETVEDEGTGEEREDEEGARPKPKSSFVSNLAAPKIPDGEKVDFDDIHRKRMEKDLTELQTLIEAHFENRKKEEEELLSLKDRIEKRRSERAEQLRIRAEREKERQHRLAEEKARKEEEEARKKADDDAKKKKALTGLHYSSYAQKTDKRSGKKQTEREKKRRILSERRKELNVDHLNEDKLKEKATTLWQRMLQLEAEKFDLQYLVARQKYEVVVLRNRVSDHQKITKGARPKRGLRK
;
A
#
# COMPACT_ATOMS: atom_id res chain seq x y z
N MET A 1 13.93 -34.27 -5.78
CA MET A 1 13.13 -33.13 -6.27
C MET A 1 12.03 -32.70 -5.28
N LYS A 2 12.26 -32.76 -3.95
CA LYS A 2 11.28 -32.41 -2.89
C LYS A 2 11.91 -31.59 -1.75
N MET A 3 12.82 -30.67 -2.07
CA MET A 3 13.51 -29.84 -1.05
C MET A 3 13.27 -28.33 -1.24
N PHE A 4 12.79 -27.88 -2.41
CA PHE A 4 12.63 -26.46 -2.76
C PHE A 4 11.24 -25.88 -2.46
N HIS A 5 10.41 -26.51 -1.63
CA HIS A 5 9.08 -25.98 -1.25
C HIS A 5 8.91 -25.82 0.26
N ILE A 6 9.95 -26.15 1.04
CA ILE A 6 9.92 -26.06 2.50
C ILE A 6 10.55 -24.74 2.97
N GLU A 7 11.54 -24.20 2.26
CA GLU A 7 12.17 -22.92 2.58
C GLU A 7 11.25 -21.73 2.27
N ASP A 8 10.63 -21.69 1.08
CA ASP A 8 9.68 -20.63 0.73
C ASP A 8 8.44 -20.60 1.65
N ARG A 9 8.07 -21.74 2.25
CA ARG A 9 6.93 -21.80 3.18
C ARG A 9 7.31 -21.28 4.57
N LYS A 10 8.57 -21.40 4.97
CA LYS A 10 9.09 -20.84 6.24
C LYS A 10 9.26 -19.33 6.17
N GLU A 11 9.74 -18.79 5.04
CA GLU A 11 9.84 -17.33 4.87
C GLU A 11 8.47 -16.64 4.87
N VAL A 12 7.42 -17.31 4.37
CA VAL A 12 6.04 -16.75 4.41
C VAL A 12 5.41 -16.85 5.81
N GLU A 13 5.85 -17.79 6.65
CA GLU A 13 5.38 -17.94 8.03
C GLU A 13 6.08 -16.90 8.95
N GLU A 14 7.38 -16.67 8.74
CA GLU A 14 8.17 -15.68 9.49
C GLU A 14 7.78 -14.23 9.16
N VAL A 15 7.33 -13.94 7.93
CA VAL A 15 6.80 -12.60 7.57
C VAL A 15 5.41 -12.36 8.17
N LYS A 16 4.62 -13.41 8.40
CA LYS A 16 3.30 -13.29 9.06
C LYS A 16 3.41 -13.02 10.56
N GLU A 17 4.34 -13.66 11.26
CA GLU A 17 4.57 -13.40 12.69
C GLU A 17 5.09 -11.97 12.97
N VAL A 18 5.72 -11.31 11.98
CA VAL A 18 6.19 -9.92 12.13
C VAL A 18 5.07 -8.90 11.85
N GLU A 19 4.07 -9.23 11.02
CA GLU A 19 2.89 -8.37 10.83
C GLU A 19 1.92 -8.45 12.03
N ASP A 20 1.71 -9.63 12.63
CA ASP A 20 0.82 -9.80 13.78
C ASP A 20 1.36 -9.14 15.08
N ASN A 21 2.67 -8.91 15.20
CA ASN A 21 3.29 -8.30 16.40
C ASN A 21 3.29 -6.75 16.37
N VAL A 22 2.73 -6.12 15.32
CA VAL A 22 2.61 -4.65 15.21
C VAL A 22 1.20 -4.15 15.53
N GLU A 23 0.20 -5.03 15.57
CA GLU A 23 -1.19 -4.64 15.88
C GLU A 23 -1.53 -4.68 17.39
N GLU A 24 -0.67 -5.22 18.26
CA GLU A 24 -0.95 -5.42 19.68
C GLU A 24 -0.27 -4.39 20.62
N GLU A 25 -0.22 -3.10 20.24
CA GLU A 25 0.18 -2.04 21.19
C GLU A 25 -0.51 -0.69 20.96
N VAL A 26 -1.82 -0.68 20.67
CA VAL A 26 -2.62 0.55 20.82
C VAL A 26 -4.02 0.22 21.30
N GLY A 27 -4.23 0.29 22.61
CA GLY A 27 -5.58 0.37 23.17
C GLY A 27 -5.68 -0.10 24.60
N GLU A 28 -5.44 0.81 25.56
CA GLU A 28 -6.24 0.75 26.78
C GLU A 28 -6.63 2.16 27.23
N THR A 29 -7.94 2.29 27.41
CA THR A 29 -8.75 3.48 27.63
C THR A 29 -8.68 3.95 29.06
N VAL A 30 -8.82 5.27 29.21
CA VAL A 30 -9.08 5.96 30.47
C VAL A 30 -10.53 5.69 30.88
N GLU A 31 -10.76 5.10 32.05
CA GLU A 31 -12.01 5.21 32.79
C GLU A 31 -11.72 5.75 34.19
N ASP A 32 -12.42 6.84 34.51
CA ASP A 32 -12.55 7.51 35.79
C ASP A 32 -13.83 7.01 36.44
N GLU A 33 -13.74 6.41 37.64
CA GLU A 33 -14.78 6.50 38.67
C GLU A 33 -14.12 6.45 40.05
N GLY A 34 -14.46 7.42 40.89
CA GLY A 34 -14.00 7.52 42.27
C GLY A 34 -14.99 6.93 43.28
N THR A 35 -14.44 6.26 44.30
CA THR A 35 -14.93 6.18 45.70
C THR A 35 -13.79 5.47 46.47
N GLY A 36 -13.08 6.05 47.44
CA GLY A 36 -13.55 6.55 48.73
C GLY A 36 -13.28 5.49 49.81
N GLU A 37 -12.13 5.54 50.50
CA GLU A 37 -11.98 5.21 51.94
C GLU A 37 -10.52 5.41 52.44
N GLU A 38 -10.44 6.28 53.45
CA GLU A 38 -9.58 6.28 54.64
C GLU A 38 -8.08 5.93 54.53
N ARG A 39 -7.23 6.93 54.78
CA ARG A 39 -5.93 6.72 55.43
C ARG A 39 -5.72 7.71 56.56
N GLU A 40 -5.51 7.12 57.72
CA GLU A 40 -5.20 7.71 59.01
C GLU A 40 -3.90 8.53 58.99
N ASP A 41 -3.88 9.48 59.93
CA ASP A 41 -2.80 10.37 60.30
C ASP A 41 -1.52 9.64 60.72
N GLU A 42 -0.34 10.21 60.43
CA GLU A 42 0.75 10.25 61.41
C GLU A 42 1.75 11.40 61.17
N GLU A 43 2.24 11.94 62.28
CA GLU A 43 2.86 13.24 62.47
C GLU A 43 4.29 13.43 61.89
N GLY A 44 4.69 14.69 61.72
CA GLY A 44 6.07 15.05 61.38
C GLY A 44 6.43 16.54 61.53
N ALA A 45 6.32 17.07 62.76
CA ALA A 45 7.01 18.24 63.36
C ALA A 45 7.66 19.33 62.47
N ARG A 46 7.16 20.58 62.57
CA ARG A 46 7.92 21.83 62.34
C ARG A 46 7.62 22.92 63.39
N PRO A 47 8.60 23.79 63.72
CA PRO A 47 8.71 24.44 65.03
C PRO A 47 7.96 25.78 65.14
N LYS A 48 7.44 26.06 66.34
CA LYS A 48 6.80 27.34 66.71
C LYS A 48 7.81 28.49 66.79
N PRO A 49 7.53 29.70 66.26
CA PRO A 49 8.11 30.93 66.75
C PRO A 49 7.21 31.59 67.82
N LYS A 50 7.89 32.30 68.71
CA LYS A 50 7.44 32.73 70.04
C LYS A 50 6.54 33.97 69.99
N SER A 51 5.54 33.96 70.86
CA SER A 51 4.72 35.10 71.29
C SER A 51 5.61 36.24 71.83
N SER A 52 5.53 37.41 71.22
CA SER A 52 5.88 38.68 71.87
C SER A 52 5.07 39.82 71.23
N PHE A 53 4.56 40.71 72.09
CA PHE A 53 3.82 41.94 71.81
C PHE A 53 2.29 41.84 71.60
N VAL A 54 1.58 41.76 72.73
CA VAL A 54 0.20 42.25 72.85
C VAL A 54 0.20 43.77 72.90
N SER A 55 -0.18 44.42 71.80
CA SER A 55 -0.56 45.84 71.82
C SER A 55 -2.00 45.94 72.31
N ASN A 56 -2.20 46.69 73.39
CA ASN A 56 -3.51 47.11 73.90
C ASN A 56 -4.33 47.76 72.78
N LEU A 57 -5.36 47.08 72.28
CA LEU A 57 -6.41 47.68 71.46
C LEU A 57 -7.68 47.73 72.30
N ALA A 58 -7.96 48.92 72.83
CA ALA A 58 -9.21 49.22 73.50
C ALA A 58 -10.40 48.90 72.60
N ALA A 59 -11.45 48.31 73.19
CA ALA A 59 -12.69 47.98 72.49
C ALA A 59 -13.24 49.23 71.76
N PRO A 60 -13.53 49.15 70.45
CA PRO A 60 -14.16 50.24 69.72
C PRO A 60 -15.48 50.62 70.41
N LYS A 61 -15.55 51.87 70.86
CA LYS A 61 -16.78 52.48 71.36
C LYS A 61 -17.76 52.53 70.17
N ILE A 62 -18.84 51.77 70.25
CA ILE A 62 -19.95 51.85 69.29
C ILE A 62 -20.61 53.22 69.52
N PRO A 63 -20.63 54.15 68.53
CA PRO A 63 -21.44 55.35 68.61
C PRO A 63 -22.91 54.95 68.48
N ASP A 64 -23.70 55.32 69.48
CA ASP A 64 -25.15 55.15 69.52
C ASP A 64 -25.84 55.78 68.30
N GLY A 65 -26.75 55.02 67.67
CA GLY A 65 -27.99 55.60 67.18
C GLY A 65 -28.19 55.81 65.67
N GLU A 66 -27.49 55.12 64.78
CA GLU A 66 -27.95 55.01 63.39
C GLU A 66 -28.83 53.77 63.25
N LYS A 67 -30.10 53.98 62.90
CA LYS A 67 -31.11 52.95 62.78
C LYS A 67 -30.64 51.93 61.73
N VAL A 68 -30.10 50.81 62.20
CA VAL A 68 -29.60 49.72 61.36
C VAL A 68 -30.76 49.21 60.51
N ASP A 69 -30.74 49.56 59.23
CA ASP A 69 -31.77 49.15 58.29
C ASP A 69 -31.50 47.70 57.88
N PHE A 70 -32.31 46.78 58.39
CA PHE A 70 -32.14 45.35 58.12
C PHE A 70 -32.29 45.01 56.63
N ASP A 71 -33.05 45.83 55.89
CA ASP A 71 -33.18 45.72 54.44
C ASP A 71 -31.88 46.14 53.73
N ASP A 72 -31.13 47.11 54.27
CA ASP A 72 -29.81 47.52 53.74
C ASP A 72 -28.76 46.43 53.96
N ILE A 73 -28.77 45.76 55.12
CA ILE A 73 -27.90 44.61 55.38
C ILE A 73 -28.20 43.47 54.41
N HIS A 74 -29.48 43.15 54.19
CA HIS A 74 -29.86 42.08 53.26
C HIS A 74 -29.47 42.43 51.82
N ARG A 75 -29.64 43.68 51.39
CA ARG A 75 -29.27 44.15 50.05
C ARG A 75 -27.75 44.09 49.83
N LYS A 76 -26.96 44.58 50.79
CA LYS A 76 -25.49 44.50 50.77
C LYS A 76 -24.97 43.06 50.78
N ARG A 77 -25.67 42.16 51.48
CA ARG A 77 -25.35 40.73 51.45
C ARG A 77 -25.58 40.14 50.06
N MET A 78 -26.76 40.37 49.47
CA MET A 78 -27.07 39.90 48.12
C MET A 78 -26.11 40.49 47.07
N GLU A 79 -25.75 41.77 47.18
CA GLU A 79 -24.78 42.41 46.29
C GLU A 79 -23.37 41.81 46.44
N LYS A 80 -22.95 41.52 47.68
CA LYS A 80 -21.67 40.83 47.92
C LYS A 80 -21.69 39.41 47.33
N ASP A 81 -22.73 38.64 47.60
CA ASP A 81 -22.85 37.26 47.11
C ASP A 81 -22.90 37.23 45.58
N LEU A 82 -23.54 38.22 44.94
CA LEU A 82 -23.61 38.33 43.49
C LEU A 82 -22.26 38.72 42.87
N THR A 83 -21.52 39.65 43.49
CA THR A 83 -20.17 40.01 43.03
C THR A 83 -19.14 38.90 43.27
N GLU A 84 -19.24 38.18 44.38
CA GLU A 84 -18.42 37.00 44.68
C GLU A 84 -18.71 35.87 43.68
N LEU A 85 -19.99 35.62 43.36
CA LEU A 85 -20.38 34.66 42.33
C LEU A 85 -19.83 35.04 40.95
N GLN A 86 -19.93 36.30 40.55
CA GLN A 86 -19.35 36.78 39.28
C GLN A 86 -17.83 36.59 39.24
N THR A 87 -17.14 36.90 40.34
CA THR A 87 -15.69 36.75 40.45
C THR A 87 -15.28 35.28 40.38
N LEU A 88 -16.02 34.37 41.03
CA LEU A 88 -15.78 32.93 40.97
C LEU A 88 -15.99 32.36 39.57
N ILE A 89 -17.06 32.81 38.89
CA ILE A 89 -17.35 32.42 37.51
C ILE A 89 -16.20 32.85 36.60
N GLU A 90 -15.78 34.12 36.67
CA GLU A 90 -14.71 34.65 35.82
C GLU A 90 -13.37 33.98 36.12
N ALA A 91 -13.03 33.78 37.40
CA ALA A 91 -11.82 33.07 37.80
C ALA A 91 -11.79 31.62 37.32
N HIS A 92 -12.93 30.91 37.36
CA HIS A 92 -13.03 29.54 36.85
C HIS A 92 -12.79 29.47 35.34
N PHE A 93 -13.41 30.37 34.56
CA PHE A 93 -13.21 30.42 33.11
C PHE A 93 -11.79 30.83 32.73
N GLU A 94 -11.24 31.85 33.39
CA GLU A 94 -9.86 32.30 33.17
C GLU A 94 -8.84 31.22 33.52
N ASN A 95 -9.00 30.52 34.64
CA ASN A 95 -8.10 29.43 35.03
C ASN A 95 -8.19 28.28 34.03
N ARG A 96 -9.40 27.82 33.71
CA ARG A 96 -9.59 26.71 32.77
C ARG A 96 -9.03 27.04 31.38
N LYS A 97 -9.26 28.27 30.91
CA LYS A 97 -8.72 28.73 29.63
C LYS A 97 -7.19 28.74 29.61
N LYS A 98 -6.55 29.25 30.67
CA LYS A 98 -5.09 29.22 30.80
C LYS A 98 -4.55 27.80 30.84
N GLU A 99 -5.16 26.93 31.63
CA GLU A 99 -4.79 25.51 31.72
C GLU A 99 -4.96 24.78 30.37
N GLU A 100 -6.07 25.04 29.66
CA GLU A 100 -6.31 24.47 28.32
C GLU A 100 -5.29 24.96 27.29
N GLU A 101 -4.97 26.26 27.29
CA GLU A 101 -3.95 26.83 26.40
C GLU A 101 -2.55 26.24 26.68
N GLU A 102 -2.19 26.06 27.96
CA GLU A 102 -0.93 25.42 28.36
C GLU A 102 -0.89 23.94 27.95
N LEU A 103 -1.99 23.22 28.16
CA LEU A 103 -2.12 21.81 27.77
C LEU A 103 -2.02 21.65 26.25
N LEU A 104 -2.68 22.52 25.48
CA LEU A 104 -2.60 22.54 24.02
C LEU A 104 -1.17 22.84 23.57
N SER A 105 -0.51 23.86 24.11
CA SER A 105 0.89 24.19 23.80
C SER A 105 1.84 23.02 24.08
N LEU A 106 1.62 22.30 25.18
CA LEU A 106 2.41 21.13 25.53
C LEU A 106 2.15 19.96 24.58
N LYS A 107 0.89 19.68 24.24
CA LYS A 107 0.49 18.65 23.27
C LYS A 107 1.09 18.91 21.90
N ASP A 108 0.99 20.14 21.39
CA ASP A 108 1.58 20.54 20.11
C ASP A 108 3.10 20.32 20.08
N ARG A 109 3.78 20.63 21.19
CA ARG A 109 5.23 20.42 21.31
C ARG A 109 5.58 18.92 21.34
N ILE A 110 4.77 18.09 22.00
CA ILE A 110 4.96 16.64 22.01
C ILE A 110 4.70 16.06 20.63
N GLU A 111 3.61 16.47 19.98
CA GLU A 111 3.25 16.04 18.63
C GLU A 111 4.35 16.41 17.63
N LYS A 112 4.86 17.65 17.68
CA LYS A 112 5.98 18.09 16.85
C LYS A 112 7.23 17.22 17.06
N ARG A 113 7.58 16.88 18.31
CA ARG A 113 8.72 15.98 18.57
C ARG A 113 8.45 14.55 18.06
N ARG A 114 7.21 14.07 18.14
CA ARG A 114 6.82 12.74 17.63
C ARG A 114 6.92 12.71 16.10
N SER A 115 6.42 13.73 15.41
CA SER A 115 6.50 13.83 13.96
C SER A 115 7.94 13.98 13.48
N GLU A 116 8.77 14.78 14.15
CA GLU A 116 10.22 14.88 13.87
C GLU A 116 10.94 13.54 14.01
N ARG A 117 10.64 12.76 15.06
CA ARG A 117 11.21 11.40 15.23
C ARG A 117 10.73 10.44 14.14
N ALA A 118 9.44 10.48 13.81
CA ALA A 118 8.87 9.66 12.74
C ALA A 118 9.53 9.99 11.38
N GLU A 119 9.77 11.27 11.10
CA GLU A 119 10.46 11.71 9.90
C GLU A 119 11.94 11.28 9.89
N GLN A 120 12.64 11.38 11.03
CA GLN A 120 14.02 10.88 11.17
C GLN A 120 14.10 9.36 10.89
N LEU A 121 13.14 8.58 11.41
CA LEU A 121 13.06 7.15 11.13
C LEU A 121 12.78 6.88 9.65
N ARG A 122 11.87 7.64 9.04
CA ARG A 122 11.57 7.52 7.60
C ARG A 122 12.80 7.80 6.74
N ILE A 123 13.54 8.87 7.03
CA ILE A 123 14.78 9.23 6.32
C ILE A 123 15.85 8.14 6.52
N ARG A 124 15.96 7.57 7.73
CA ARG A 124 16.90 6.48 8.00
C ARG A 124 16.54 5.23 7.21
N ALA A 125 15.27 4.85 7.18
CA ALA A 125 14.77 3.72 6.42
C ALA A 125 14.95 3.92 4.91
N GLU A 126 14.71 5.13 4.40
CA GLU A 126 14.92 5.47 2.99
C GLU A 126 16.39 5.39 2.59
N ARG A 127 17.30 5.95 3.41
CA ARG A 127 18.75 5.83 3.19
C ARG A 127 19.25 4.39 3.25
N GLU A 128 18.71 3.58 4.14
CA GLU A 128 19.07 2.15 4.21
C GLU A 128 18.55 1.40 2.98
N LYS A 129 17.31 1.66 2.56
CA LYS A 129 16.73 1.11 1.33
C LYS A 129 17.55 1.51 0.10
N GLU A 130 18.03 2.75 0.01
CA GLU A 130 18.90 3.21 -1.07
C GLU A 130 20.25 2.48 -1.08
N ARG A 131 20.85 2.24 0.10
CA ARG A 131 22.08 1.44 0.22
C ARG A 131 21.88 0.00 -0.24
N GLN A 132 20.82 -0.64 0.23
CA GLN A 132 20.46 -2.00 -0.20
C GLN A 132 20.19 -2.05 -1.70
N HIS A 133 19.50 -1.05 -2.26
CA HIS A 133 19.26 -0.94 -3.69
C HIS A 133 20.58 -0.79 -4.47
N ARG A 134 21.50 0.07 -4.03
CA ARG A 134 22.80 0.26 -4.68
C ARG A 134 23.64 -1.01 -4.67
N LEU A 135 23.65 -1.74 -3.56
CA LEU A 135 24.33 -3.04 -3.45
C LEU A 135 23.68 -4.10 -4.34
N ALA A 136 22.35 -4.14 -4.40
CA ALA A 136 21.62 -5.03 -5.28
C ALA A 136 21.88 -4.71 -6.77
N GLU A 137 21.93 -3.42 -7.13
CA GLU A 137 22.23 -2.96 -8.49
C GLU A 137 23.70 -3.25 -8.89
N GLU A 138 24.66 -3.03 -8.00
CA GLU A 138 26.07 -3.39 -8.23
C GLU A 138 26.22 -4.92 -8.38
N LYS A 139 25.55 -5.70 -7.52
CA LYS A 139 25.52 -7.16 -7.62
C LYS A 139 24.86 -7.62 -8.92
N ALA A 140 23.76 -7.00 -9.33
CA ALA A 140 23.08 -7.31 -10.58
C ALA A 140 23.95 -6.95 -11.80
N ARG A 141 24.66 -5.82 -11.76
CA ARG A 141 25.60 -5.43 -12.82
C ARG A 141 26.78 -6.39 -12.91
N LYS A 142 27.33 -6.82 -11.77
CA LYS A 142 28.40 -7.83 -11.72
C LYS A 142 27.91 -9.18 -12.24
N GLU A 143 26.70 -9.59 -11.89
CA GLU A 143 26.06 -10.81 -12.41
C GLU A 143 25.80 -10.72 -13.92
N GLU A 144 25.42 -9.56 -14.44
CA GLU A 144 25.24 -9.32 -15.87
C GLU A 144 26.58 -9.37 -16.62
N GLU A 145 27.65 -8.80 -16.06
CA GLU A 145 29.00 -8.88 -16.63
C GLU A 145 29.58 -10.30 -16.60
N GLU A 146 29.35 -11.06 -15.51
CA GLU A 146 29.73 -12.48 -15.41
C GLU A 146 28.89 -13.37 -16.33
N ALA A 147 27.59 -13.09 -16.49
CA ALA A 147 26.72 -13.76 -17.44
C ALA A 147 27.13 -13.47 -18.89
N ARG A 148 27.52 -12.23 -19.19
CA ARG A 148 28.04 -11.83 -20.50
C ARG A 148 29.38 -12.51 -20.79
N LYS A 149 30.30 -12.54 -19.84
CA LYS A 149 31.60 -13.23 -19.98
C LYS A 149 31.41 -14.74 -20.16
N LYS A 150 30.50 -15.36 -19.39
CA LYS A 150 30.13 -16.77 -19.54
C LYS A 150 29.49 -17.05 -20.90
N ALA A 151 28.64 -16.16 -21.39
CA ALA A 151 28.05 -16.27 -22.73
C ALA A 151 29.11 -16.11 -23.84
N ASP A 152 30.09 -15.22 -23.68
CA ASP A 152 31.19 -15.03 -24.63
C ASP A 152 32.17 -16.20 -24.61
N ASP A 153 32.47 -16.78 -23.44
CA ASP A 153 33.31 -17.96 -23.31
C ASP A 153 32.62 -19.22 -23.86
N ASP A 154 31.31 -19.38 -23.63
CA ASP A 154 30.51 -20.43 -24.27
C ASP A 154 30.38 -20.20 -25.78
N ALA A 155 30.29 -18.96 -26.24
CA ALA A 155 30.29 -18.62 -27.67
C ALA A 155 31.64 -18.90 -28.32
N LYS A 156 32.76 -18.62 -27.65
CA LYS A 156 34.12 -18.96 -28.12
C LYS A 156 34.35 -20.46 -28.13
N LYS A 157 33.98 -21.18 -27.07
CA LYS A 157 34.02 -22.66 -27.01
C LYS A 157 33.16 -23.27 -28.12
N LYS A 158 31.94 -22.77 -28.31
CA LYS A 158 31.05 -23.21 -29.38
C LYS A 158 31.61 -22.88 -30.76
N LYS A 159 32.14 -21.68 -30.99
CA LYS A 159 32.76 -21.27 -32.26
C LYS A 159 33.98 -22.15 -32.61
N ALA A 160 34.79 -22.52 -31.61
CA ALA A 160 35.88 -23.47 -31.77
C ALA A 160 35.38 -24.89 -32.10
N LEU A 161 34.26 -25.32 -31.53
CA LEU A 161 33.63 -26.62 -31.79
C LEU A 161 32.75 -26.68 -33.06
N THR A 162 32.30 -25.54 -33.62
CA THR A 162 31.32 -25.50 -34.72
C THR A 162 31.85 -24.93 -36.03
N GLY A 163 33.06 -25.32 -36.45
CA GLY A 163 33.70 -24.86 -37.69
C GLY A 163 32.90 -25.05 -39.00
N LEU A 164 31.78 -25.80 -39.00
CA LEU A 164 30.96 -26.03 -40.20
C LEU A 164 29.47 -25.63 -40.09
N HIS A 165 28.96 -25.12 -38.95
CA HIS A 165 27.50 -24.89 -38.78
C HIS A 165 27.11 -23.54 -38.14
N TYR A 166 28.03 -22.56 -38.14
CA TYR A 166 27.89 -21.26 -37.46
C TYR A 166 26.83 -20.32 -38.08
N SER A 167 26.54 -20.43 -39.39
CA SER A 167 25.61 -19.53 -40.10
C SER A 167 24.18 -19.52 -39.51
N SER A 168 23.74 -20.64 -38.94
CA SER A 168 22.38 -20.78 -38.39
C SER A 168 22.18 -20.21 -36.98
N TYR A 169 23.25 -20.00 -36.21
CA TYR A 169 23.17 -19.58 -34.80
C TYR A 169 23.20 -18.06 -34.65
N ALA A 170 24.05 -17.36 -35.42
CA ALA A 170 24.15 -15.90 -35.41
C ALA A 170 22.85 -15.20 -35.88
N GLN A 171 22.11 -15.80 -36.82
CA GLN A 171 20.81 -15.26 -37.26
C GLN A 171 19.69 -15.42 -36.21
N LYS A 172 19.86 -16.29 -35.21
CA LYS A 172 18.89 -16.51 -34.13
C LYS A 172 19.15 -15.60 -32.92
N THR A 173 20.38 -15.17 -32.71
CA THR A 173 20.76 -14.27 -31.60
C THR A 173 20.40 -12.82 -31.91
N ASP A 174 20.58 -12.36 -33.15
CA ASP A 174 20.26 -10.99 -33.56
C ASP A 174 18.73 -10.70 -33.53
N LYS A 175 17.91 -11.72 -33.83
CA LYS A 175 16.44 -11.62 -33.74
C LYS A 175 15.89 -11.62 -32.30
N ARG A 176 16.73 -11.81 -31.27
CA ARG A 176 16.33 -11.81 -29.84
C ARG A 176 16.58 -10.46 -29.15
N SER A 177 17.19 -9.48 -29.82
CA SER A 177 17.56 -8.17 -29.23
C SER A 177 16.39 -7.20 -29.02
N GLY A 178 15.21 -7.50 -29.56
CA GLY A 178 13.95 -6.87 -29.13
C GLY A 178 13.07 -7.96 -28.57
N LYS A 179 12.58 -7.81 -27.34
CA LYS A 179 11.56 -8.70 -26.74
C LYS A 179 10.26 -8.51 -27.53
N LYS A 180 10.22 -9.04 -28.75
CA LYS A 180 9.04 -9.03 -29.62
C LYS A 180 7.95 -9.72 -28.82
N GLN A 181 6.89 -8.98 -28.55
CA GLN A 181 5.74 -9.47 -27.79
C GLN A 181 5.35 -10.83 -28.33
N THR A 182 5.38 -11.84 -27.46
CA THR A 182 5.11 -13.21 -27.88
C THR A 182 3.68 -13.31 -28.43
N GLU A 183 3.42 -14.21 -29.36
CA GLU A 183 2.04 -14.42 -29.86
C GLU A 183 1.07 -14.77 -28.71
N ARG A 184 1.60 -15.37 -27.62
CA ARG A 184 0.86 -15.58 -26.37
C ARG A 184 0.48 -14.27 -25.67
N GLU A 185 1.41 -13.33 -25.54
CA GLU A 185 1.16 -12.01 -24.95
C GLU A 185 0.22 -11.18 -25.82
N LYS A 186 0.37 -11.22 -27.15
CA LYS A 186 -0.56 -10.52 -28.07
C LYS A 186 -1.97 -11.08 -27.95
N LYS A 187 -2.11 -12.41 -27.95
CA LYS A 187 -3.41 -13.08 -27.74
C LYS A 187 -4.01 -12.67 -26.39
N ARG A 188 -3.21 -12.68 -25.31
CA ARG A 188 -3.66 -12.27 -23.98
C ARG A 188 -4.15 -10.82 -23.99
N ARG A 189 -3.38 -9.90 -24.58
CA ARG A 189 -3.74 -8.49 -24.69
C ARG A 189 -5.06 -8.29 -25.44
N ILE A 190 -5.19 -8.87 -26.64
CA ILE A 190 -6.41 -8.76 -27.47
C ILE A 190 -7.63 -9.34 -26.75
N LEU A 191 -7.49 -10.47 -26.06
CA LEU A 191 -8.59 -11.07 -25.30
C LEU A 191 -9.00 -10.21 -24.10
N SER A 192 -8.02 -9.61 -23.41
CA SER A 192 -8.31 -8.66 -22.33
C SER A 192 -9.02 -7.41 -22.84
N GLU A 193 -8.60 -6.84 -23.97
CA GLU A 193 -9.26 -5.68 -24.61
C GLU A 193 -10.72 -5.99 -25.01
N ARG A 194 -10.99 -7.22 -25.48
CA ARG A 194 -12.35 -7.66 -25.85
C ARG A 194 -13.22 -7.99 -24.64
N ARG A 195 -12.61 -8.33 -23.50
CA ARG A 195 -13.32 -8.66 -22.26
C ARG A 195 -13.83 -7.37 -21.63
N LYS A 196 -15.16 -7.22 -21.60
CA LYS A 196 -15.82 -6.16 -20.85
C LYS A 196 -16.10 -6.69 -19.45
N GLU A 197 -15.69 -5.95 -18.42
CA GLU A 197 -15.99 -6.30 -17.04
C GLU A 197 -17.51 -6.28 -16.82
N LEU A 198 -17.98 -7.25 -16.05
CA LEU A 198 -19.40 -7.40 -15.76
C LEU A 198 -19.67 -6.74 -14.40
N ASN A 199 -20.33 -5.59 -14.43
CA ASN A 199 -20.82 -4.93 -13.23
C ASN A 199 -22.34 -5.11 -13.16
N VAL A 200 -22.81 -5.88 -12.18
CA VAL A 200 -24.22 -6.28 -12.03
C VAL A 200 -24.79 -6.04 -10.64
N ASP A 201 -23.96 -5.69 -9.65
CA ASP A 201 -24.34 -5.69 -8.22
C ASP A 201 -25.36 -4.60 -7.86
N HIS A 202 -25.45 -3.54 -8.68
CA HIS A 202 -26.39 -2.42 -8.49
C HIS A 202 -27.59 -2.46 -9.46
N LEU A 203 -27.75 -3.52 -10.26
CA LEU A 203 -28.80 -3.61 -11.27
C LEU A 203 -30.10 -4.20 -10.70
N ASN A 204 -31.24 -3.62 -11.10
CA ASN A 204 -32.58 -4.14 -10.81
C ASN A 204 -32.92 -5.36 -11.70
N GLU A 205 -33.93 -6.15 -11.32
CA GLU A 205 -34.32 -7.41 -11.97
C GLU A 205 -34.55 -7.27 -13.49
N ASP A 206 -35.29 -6.24 -13.92
CA ASP A 206 -35.57 -6.02 -15.35
C ASP A 206 -34.29 -5.69 -16.14
N LYS A 207 -33.39 -4.89 -15.55
CA LYS A 207 -32.09 -4.58 -16.16
C LYS A 207 -31.17 -5.79 -16.19
N LEU A 208 -31.26 -6.69 -15.21
CA LEU A 208 -30.53 -7.95 -15.21
C LEU A 208 -31.02 -8.87 -16.33
N LYS A 209 -32.33 -8.95 -16.58
CA LYS A 209 -32.91 -9.70 -17.71
C LYS A 209 -32.42 -9.15 -19.05
N GLU A 210 -32.43 -7.84 -19.26
CA GLU A 210 -31.88 -7.20 -20.47
C GLU A 210 -30.36 -7.44 -20.64
N LYS A 211 -29.62 -7.42 -19.53
CA LYS A 211 -28.18 -7.70 -19.56
C LYS A 211 -27.90 -9.15 -19.93
N ALA A 212 -28.69 -10.09 -19.40
CA ALA A 212 -28.60 -11.50 -19.71
C ALA A 212 -28.90 -11.79 -21.18
N THR A 213 -29.96 -11.19 -21.75
CA THR A 213 -30.29 -11.35 -23.19
C THR A 213 -29.19 -10.78 -24.07
N THR A 214 -28.63 -9.61 -23.71
CA THR A 214 -27.51 -9.00 -24.44
C THR A 214 -26.25 -9.89 -24.42
N LEU A 215 -25.90 -10.45 -23.26
CA LEU A 215 -24.76 -11.36 -23.13
C LEU A 215 -24.99 -12.66 -23.92
N TRP A 216 -26.21 -13.19 -23.91
CA TRP A 216 -26.59 -14.35 -24.69
C TRP A 216 -26.47 -14.11 -26.19
N GLN A 217 -26.99 -12.98 -26.70
CA GLN A 217 -26.82 -12.59 -28.11
C GLN A 217 -25.35 -12.46 -28.49
N ARG A 218 -24.52 -11.85 -27.62
CA ARG A 218 -23.08 -11.73 -27.86
C ARG A 218 -22.39 -13.10 -27.90
N MET A 219 -22.77 -14.03 -27.04
CA MET A 219 -22.25 -15.40 -27.06
C MET A 219 -22.63 -16.11 -28.37
N LEU A 220 -23.88 -15.99 -28.79
CA LEU A 220 -24.36 -16.58 -30.04
C LEU A 220 -23.60 -16.04 -31.26
N GLN A 221 -23.37 -14.73 -31.33
CA GLN A 221 -22.57 -14.09 -32.37
C GLN A 221 -21.13 -14.66 -32.42
N LEU A 222 -20.49 -14.81 -31.26
CA LEU A 222 -19.12 -15.36 -31.20
C LEU A 222 -19.06 -16.83 -31.63
N GLU A 223 -20.07 -17.64 -31.32
CA GLU A 223 -20.15 -19.03 -31.80
C GLU A 223 -20.39 -19.10 -33.31
N ALA A 224 -21.23 -18.22 -33.87
CA ALA A 224 -21.42 -18.13 -35.31
C ALA A 224 -20.11 -17.78 -36.04
N GLU A 225 -19.39 -16.74 -35.59
CA GLU A 225 -18.09 -16.37 -36.15
C GLU A 225 -17.07 -17.50 -36.05
N LYS A 226 -17.04 -18.22 -34.93
CA LYS A 226 -16.17 -19.38 -34.73
C LYS A 226 -16.50 -20.50 -35.72
N PHE A 227 -17.78 -20.78 -35.96
CA PHE A 227 -18.22 -21.78 -36.93
C PHE A 227 -17.76 -21.43 -38.35
N ASP A 228 -17.97 -20.18 -38.78
CA ASP A 228 -17.55 -19.72 -40.11
C ASP A 228 -16.03 -19.81 -40.29
N LEU A 229 -15.26 -19.42 -39.26
CA LEU A 229 -13.79 -19.53 -39.27
C LEU A 229 -13.32 -20.98 -39.33
N GLN A 230 -14.01 -21.91 -38.64
CA GLN A 230 -13.70 -23.33 -38.71
C GLN A 230 -13.93 -23.88 -40.13
N TYR A 231 -15.05 -23.51 -40.75
CA TYR A 231 -15.35 -23.91 -42.13
C TYR A 231 -14.33 -23.33 -43.12
N LEU A 232 -13.95 -22.06 -42.96
CA LEU A 232 -12.92 -21.41 -43.75
C LEU A 232 -11.58 -22.14 -43.64
N VAL A 233 -11.16 -22.51 -42.42
CA VAL A 233 -9.93 -23.27 -42.19
C VAL A 233 -10.00 -24.65 -42.86
N ALA A 234 -11.14 -25.33 -42.80
CA ALA A 234 -11.32 -26.63 -43.47
C ALA A 234 -11.16 -26.50 -44.99
N ARG A 235 -11.79 -25.49 -45.59
CA ARG A 235 -11.65 -25.17 -47.02
C ARG A 235 -10.22 -24.81 -47.40
N GLN A 236 -9.57 -23.93 -46.63
CA GLN A 236 -8.18 -23.54 -46.88
C GLN A 236 -7.20 -24.71 -46.78
N LYS A 237 -7.43 -25.65 -45.85
CA LYS A 237 -6.63 -26.88 -45.77
C LYS A 237 -6.73 -27.70 -47.05
N TYR A 238 -7.93 -27.85 -47.60
CA TYR A 238 -8.12 -28.53 -48.89
C TYR A 238 -7.43 -27.79 -50.03
N GLU A 239 -7.61 -26.46 -50.13
CA GLU A 239 -6.95 -25.64 -51.16
C GLU A 239 -5.43 -25.76 -51.09
N VAL A 240 -4.84 -25.74 -49.89
CA VAL A 240 -3.40 -25.94 -49.70
C VAL A 240 -2.93 -27.32 -50.19
N VAL A 241 -3.71 -28.37 -49.95
CA VAL A 241 -3.38 -29.73 -50.45
C VAL A 241 -3.41 -29.75 -51.98
N VAL A 242 -4.45 -29.20 -52.60
CA VAL A 242 -4.56 -29.12 -54.06
C VAL A 242 -3.41 -28.30 -54.66
N LEU A 243 -3.09 -27.15 -54.07
CA LEU A 243 -1.98 -26.30 -54.53
C LEU A 243 -0.63 -27.02 -54.41
N ARG A 244 -0.38 -27.76 -53.32
CA ARG A 244 0.83 -28.58 -53.18
C ARG A 244 0.94 -29.63 -54.28
N ASN A 245 -0.17 -30.31 -54.61
CA ASN A 245 -0.20 -31.31 -55.68
C ASN A 245 0.08 -30.66 -57.04
N ARG A 246 -0.59 -29.54 -57.36
CA ARG A 246 -0.35 -28.77 -58.59
C ARG A 246 1.11 -28.33 -58.74
N VAL A 247 1.71 -27.81 -57.67
CA VAL A 247 3.14 -27.44 -57.65
C VAL A 247 4.02 -28.66 -57.94
N SER A 248 3.73 -29.81 -57.32
CA SER A 248 4.48 -31.05 -57.58
C SER A 248 4.38 -31.48 -59.04
N ASP A 249 3.19 -31.44 -59.63
CA ASP A 249 2.97 -31.89 -61.00
C ASP A 249 3.65 -30.97 -62.03
N HIS A 250 3.60 -29.65 -61.84
CA HIS A 250 4.36 -28.71 -62.66
C HIS A 250 5.89 -28.86 -62.49
N GLN A 251 6.36 -29.27 -61.32
CA GLN A 251 7.79 -29.56 -61.08
C GLN A 251 8.25 -30.89 -61.70
N LYS A 252 7.37 -31.89 -61.83
CA LYS A 252 7.69 -33.17 -62.49
C LYS A 252 7.89 -32.97 -64.00
N ILE A 253 7.04 -32.18 -64.64
CA ILE A 253 7.11 -31.90 -66.09
C ILE A 253 8.38 -31.12 -66.43
N THR A 254 8.82 -30.21 -65.57
CA THR A 254 10.03 -29.38 -65.81
C THR A 254 11.35 -30.14 -65.62
N LYS A 255 11.37 -31.28 -64.91
CA LYS A 255 12.57 -32.13 -64.75
C LYS A 255 12.69 -33.25 -65.80
N GLY A 256 11.76 -33.33 -66.75
CA GLY A 256 11.61 -34.44 -67.69
C GLY A 256 12.07 -34.23 -69.13
N ALA A 257 12.73 -33.12 -69.47
CA ALA A 257 13.29 -32.90 -70.81
C ALA A 257 14.81 -32.69 -70.75
N ARG A 258 15.55 -33.68 -70.23
CA ARG A 258 16.96 -33.85 -70.64
C ARG A 258 16.95 -34.58 -71.99
N PRO A 259 17.40 -33.98 -73.10
CA PRO A 259 17.48 -34.70 -74.36
C PRO A 259 18.44 -35.87 -74.15
N LYS A 260 17.97 -37.10 -74.36
CA LYS A 260 18.84 -38.26 -74.44
C LYS A 260 19.81 -38.01 -75.59
N ARG A 261 21.04 -37.62 -75.24
CA ARG A 261 22.17 -37.48 -76.16
C ARG A 261 22.25 -38.78 -76.95
N GLY A 262 22.04 -38.67 -78.26
CA GLY A 262 21.92 -39.80 -79.18
C GLY A 262 23.07 -40.78 -79.01
N LEU A 263 22.69 -42.06 -78.93
CA LEU A 263 23.61 -43.17 -78.96
C LEU A 263 24.26 -43.21 -80.36
N ARG A 264 25.58 -43.24 -80.38
CA ARG A 264 26.45 -43.37 -81.55
C ARG A 264 25.98 -44.47 -82.50
N LYS A 265 26.03 -44.20 -83.80
CA LYS A 265 26.28 -45.18 -84.85
C LYS A 265 27.42 -44.66 -85.71
#